data_AF-A0A951RTU0-F1
#
_entry.id   AF-A0A951RTU0-F1
#
_cell.length_a   1.000
_cell.length_b   1.000
_cell.length_c   1.000
_cell.angle_alpha   90.00
_cell.angle_beta   90.00
_cell.angle_gamma   90.00
#
_symmetry.space_group_name_H-M   'P 1'
#
loop_
_entity.id
_entity.type
_entity.pdbx_description
1 polymer ?
#
loop_
_entity_poly.entity_id
_entity_poly.type
_entity_poly.pdbx_seq_one_letter_code
_entity_poly.pdbx_strand_id
1 'polypeptide(L)' 'MDWAAAAGVALTRLGWSPGVFWAATPAELRLALKALTIPQGISLPLGRRELETLRNRFPDRLPD' A
#
# COMPACT_ATOMS: atom_id res chain seq x y z
N MET A 1 4.38 22.47 -4.91
CA MET A 1 4.58 21.01 -4.82
C MET A 1 5.97 20.81 -4.27
N ASP A 2 6.10 20.07 -3.18
CA ASP A 2 7.41 19.79 -2.59
C ASP A 2 8.08 18.66 -3.38
N TRP A 3 9.11 19.01 -4.16
CA TRP A 3 9.77 18.06 -5.07
C TRP A 3 10.59 17.01 -4.33
N ALA A 4 11.12 17.34 -3.14
CA ALA A 4 11.84 16.38 -2.31
C ALA A 4 10.89 15.33 -1.74
N ALA A 5 9.73 15.75 -1.25
CA ALA A 5 8.69 14.83 -0.79
C ALA A 5 8.17 13.94 -1.93
N ALA A 6 7.96 14.49 -3.13
CA ALA A 6 7.51 13.73 -4.29
C ALA A 6 8.55 12.69 -4.74
N ALA A 7 9.84 13.05 -4.75
CA ALA A 7 10.93 12.12 -5.03
C ALA A 7 10.99 11.00 -3.98
N GLY A 8 10.88 11.35 -2.70
CA GLY A 8 10.87 10.37 -1.61
C GLY A 8 9.75 9.33 -1.77
N VAL A 9 8.54 9.77 -2.10
CA VAL A 9 7.41 8.85 -2.36
C VAL A 9 7.63 8.02 -3.63
N ALA A 10 8.13 8.61 -4.72
CA ALA A 10 8.35 7.87 -5.96
C ALA A 10 9.42 6.77 -5.80
N LEU A 11 10.52 7.08 -5.12
CA LEU A 11 11.61 6.11 -4.92
C LEU A 11 11.22 5.01 -3.92
N THR A 12 10.44 5.32 -2.89
CA THR A 12 10.13 4.35 -1.82
C THR A 12 8.82 3.60 -2.00
N ARG A 13 7.76 4.26 -2.49
CA ARG A 13 6.40 3.68 -2.60
C ARG A 13 6.08 3.23 -4.02
N LEU A 14 6.57 3.92 -5.04
CA LEU A 14 6.42 3.51 -6.44
C LEU A 14 7.56 2.60 -6.93
N GLY A 15 8.68 2.54 -6.20
CA GLY A 15 9.86 1.78 -6.61
C GLY A 15 10.56 2.35 -7.85
N TRP A 16 10.33 3.62 -8.17
CA TRP A 16 10.96 4.26 -9.32
C TRP A 16 12.43 4.51 -9.06
N SER A 17 13.27 4.26 -10.07
CA SER A 17 14.65 4.73 -10.02
C SER A 17 14.70 6.26 -10.18
N PRO A 18 15.78 6.93 -9.73
CA PRO A 18 15.93 8.37 -9.92
C PRO A 18 15.77 8.81 -11.38
N GLY A 19 16.26 8.01 -12.34
CA GLY A 19 16.13 8.29 -13.76
C GLY A 19 14.68 8.31 -14.24
N VAL A 20 13.85 7.38 -13.75
CA VAL A 20 12.42 7.35 -14.07
C VAL A 20 11.69 8.57 -13.49
N PHE A 21 12.01 8.95 -12.25
CA PHE A 21 11.41 10.13 -11.61
C PHE A 21 11.72 11.43 -12.36
N TRP A 22 12.97 11.65 -12.77
CA TRP A 22 13.37 12.87 -13.47
C TRP A 22 12.92 12.92 -14.93
N ALA A 23 12.66 11.78 -15.55
CA ALA A 23 12.11 11.71 -16.91
C ALA A 23 10.58 11.87 -16.95
N ALA A 24 9.88 11.58 -15.84
CA ALA A 24 8.42 11.65 -15.77
C ALA A 24 7.92 13.10 -15.86
N THR A 25 6.86 13.31 -16.62
CA THR A 25 6.19 14.61 -16.68
C THR A 25 5.42 14.88 -15.37
N PRO A 26 5.16 16.16 -15.02
CA PRO A 26 4.35 16.48 -13.84
C PRO A 26 2.94 15.86 -13.86
N ALA A 27 2.35 15.65 -15.05
CA ALA A 27 1.04 15.03 -15.20
C ALA A 27 1.08 13.53 -14.84
N GLU A 28 2.09 12.81 -15.32
CA GLU A 28 2.32 11.39 -15.00
C GLU A 28 2.65 11.22 -13.52
N LEU A 29 3.47 12.10 -12.95
CA LEU A 29 3.76 12.08 -11.51
C LEU A 29 2.48 12.27 -10.68
N ARG A 30 1.62 13.23 -11.04
CA ARG A 30 0.33 13.42 -10.34
C ARG A 30 -0.56 12.18 -10.46
N LEU A 31 -0.60 11.54 -11.62
CA LEU A 31 -1.40 10.33 -11.83
C LEU A 31 -0.89 9.17 -10.95
N ALA A 32 0.43 8.96 -10.92
CA ALA A 32 1.06 7.91 -10.12
C ALA A 32 0.89 8.14 -8.61
N LEU A 33 1.06 9.38 -8.14
CA LEU A 33 0.80 9.74 -6.74
C LEU A 33 -0.68 9.59 -6.37
N LYS A 34 -1.60 9.94 -7.28
CA LYS A 34 -3.03 9.75 -7.05
C LYS A 34 -3.36 8.27 -6.87
N ALA A 35 -2.76 7.37 -7.65
CA ALA A 35 -2.95 5.93 -7.53
C ALA A 35 -2.55 5.38 -6.15
N LEU A 36 -1.50 5.93 -5.52
CA LEU A 36 -1.11 5.58 -4.15
C LEU A 36 -2.11 6.06 -3.09
N THR A 37 -2.81 7.15 -3.36
CA THR A 37 -3.83 7.70 -2.43
C THR A 37 -5.21 7.09 -2.61
N ILE A 38 -5.45 6.38 -3.73
CA ILE A 38 -6.67 5.58 -3.84
C ILE A 38 -6.55 4.50 -2.77
N PRO A 39 -7.50 4.38 -1.83
CA PRO A 39 -7.51 3.28 -0.89
C PRO A 39 -7.57 1.98 -1.71
N GLN A 40 -6.41 1.34 -1.86
CA GLN A 40 -6.27 0.02 -2.45
C GLN A 40 -6.93 -0.93 -1.46
N GLY A 41 -8.25 -1.11 -1.60
CA GLY A 41 -9.13 -1.86 -0.70
C GLY A 41 -8.58 -1.88 0.71
N ILE A 42 -8.76 -0.80 1.49
CA ILE A 42 -8.48 -0.85 2.92
C ILE A 42 -9.38 -1.96 3.45
N SER A 43 -8.83 -3.18 3.54
CA SER A 43 -9.45 -4.25 4.28
C SER A 43 -9.51 -3.70 5.68
N LEU A 44 -10.71 -3.37 6.13
CA LEU A 44 -10.92 -2.94 7.49
C LEU A 44 -10.20 -3.95 8.39
N PRO A 45 -9.48 -3.49 9.43
CA PRO A 45 -8.86 -4.41 10.36
C PRO A 45 -9.91 -5.40 10.84
N LEU A 46 -9.59 -6.70 10.78
CA LEU A 46 -10.51 -7.77 11.20
C LEU A 46 -11.07 -7.46 12.59
N GLY A 47 -12.40 -7.46 12.70
CA GLY A 47 -13.06 -7.32 14.00
C GLY A 47 -12.78 -8.53 14.89
N ARG A 48 -12.95 -8.35 16.20
CA ARG A 48 -12.73 -9.42 17.20
C ARG A 48 -13.48 -10.71 16.84
N ARG A 49 -14.73 -10.59 16.40
CA ARG A 49 -15.58 -11.72 16.03
C ARG A 49 -15.08 -12.51 14.81
N GLU A 50 -14.50 -11.82 13.83
CA GLU A 50 -13.93 -12.48 12.65
C GLU A 50 -12.64 -13.22 13.02
N LEU A 51 -11.82 -12.62 13.89
CA LEU A 51 -10.64 -13.28 14.43
C LEU A 51 -10.99 -14.56 15.21
N GLU A 52 -12.03 -14.51 16.06
CA GLU A 52 -12.50 -15.70 16.79
C GLU A 52 -13.02 -16.80 15.85
N THR A 53 -13.73 -16.41 14.78
CA THR A 53 -14.20 -17.34 13.75
C THR A 53 -13.02 -18.04 13.07
N LEU A 54 -11.97 -17.30 12.71
CA LEU A 54 -10.77 -17.87 12.10
C LEU A 54 -10.03 -18.81 13.05
N ARG A 55 -9.89 -18.43 14.32
CA ARG A 55 -9.24 -19.27 15.35
C ARG A 55 -9.96 -20.60 15.59
N ASN A 56 -11.30 -20.58 15.58
CA ASN A 56 -12.09 -21.80 15.71
C ASN A 56 -12.02 -22.68 14.45
N ARG A 57 -11.94 -22.06 13.27
CA ARG A 57 -11.86 -22.77 11.99
C ARG A 57 -10.48 -23.39 11.75
N PHE A 58 -9.43 -22.75 12.24
CA PHE A 58 -8.03 -23.17 12.08
C PHE A 58 -7.34 -23.24 13.45
N PRO A 59 -7.67 -24.24 14.29
CA PRO A 59 -7.02 -24.40 15.58
C PRO A 59 -5.55 -24.82 15.40
N ASP A 60 -4.63 -24.18 16.11
CA ASP A 60 -3.18 -24.45 16.04
C ASP A 60 -2.78 -25.87 16.49
N ARG A 61 -3.69 -26.58 17.17
CA ARG A 61 -3.52 -27.98 17.56
C ARG A 61 -4.70 -28.78 17.02
N LEU A 62 -4.41 -29.87 16.31
CA LEU A 62 -5.42 -30.91 16.09
C LEU A 62 -5.77 -31.53 17.44
N PRO A 63 -7.06 -31.85 17.71
CA PRO A 63 -7.41 -32.69 18.84
C PRO A 63 -6.75 -34.07 18.70
N ASP A 64 -6.20 -34.60 19.81
CA ASP A 64 -5.74 -35.99 19.96
C ASP A 64 -6.86 -37.00 19.65
#